data_AF-A0AAW2K6Z0-F1
#
_entry.id   AF-A0AAW2K6Z0-F1
#
_cell.length_a   1.000
_cell.length_b   1.000
_cell.length_c   1.000
_cell.angle_alpha   90.00
_cell.angle_beta   90.00
_cell.angle_gamma   90.00
#
_symmetry.space_group_name_H-M   'P 1'
#
loop_
_entity.id
_entity.type
_entity.pdbx_description
1 polymer ?
#
loop_
_entity_poly.entity_id
_entity_poly.type
_entity_poly.pdbx_seq_one_letter_code
_entity_poly.pdbx_strand_id
1 'polypeptide(L)'
;MVALTDILPKAKSSVNTNYDHSNDPWFKSRYSLSEDGDTEAPKAKPVPPYLKRAGFKPSKPEDFGDGGAFPEIHYAQYPLGMGRSTNQKPGAKTLPLTVDERGNLRYDAIVRQNENAKKIVYSQHSDLVPIFAKDLEEEEDMEVDEKQKEIDETTQETKAALEKIVNVRLSAAQPKNVPTQSSDSKFIKYKPSQQSAAFNSGAKERIIRMVEMPVDPLEPPKFKHKRVPKASGSPPVPVMHSPPRPVTVKDQQDWKIPPCISNWKNPKGYTIPLDKRLAADGRGLQDVQINDNFAKLSEALYVAEQKAREAVAMRSRFRRR
;
A
#
# COMPACT_ATOMS: atom_id res chain seq x y z
N MET A 1 -20.23 17.49 50.81
CA MET A 1 -18.98 16.95 50.23
C MET A 1 -18.97 17.33 48.77
N VAL A 2 -18.07 18.22 48.36
CA VAL A 2 -18.02 18.71 46.97
C VAL A 2 -17.38 17.64 46.10
N ALA A 3 -18.05 17.24 45.02
CA ALA A 3 -17.55 16.24 44.09
C ALA A 3 -16.41 16.83 43.23
N LEU A 4 -15.39 16.03 42.94
CA LEU A 4 -14.22 16.39 42.12
C LEU A 4 -14.59 16.88 40.70
N THR A 5 -15.81 16.60 40.24
CA THR A 5 -16.37 17.06 38.97
C THR A 5 -16.73 18.55 38.98
N ASP A 6 -16.95 19.15 40.16
CA ASP A 6 -17.36 20.55 40.29
C ASP A 6 -16.17 21.51 40.41
N ILE A 7 -14.95 20.97 40.62
CA ILE A 7 -13.72 21.74 40.84
C ILE A 7 -12.90 21.86 39.55
N LEU A 8 -13.14 21.02 38.55
CA LEU A 8 -12.37 21.00 37.31
C LEU A 8 -13.13 21.62 36.13
N PRO A 9 -12.46 22.39 35.27
CA PRO A 9 -13.08 22.93 34.06
C PRO A 9 -13.53 21.81 33.13
N LYS A 10 -14.70 21.98 32.52
CA LYS A 10 -15.31 21.02 31.59
C LYS A 10 -14.32 20.65 30.47
N ALA A 11 -14.06 19.36 30.28
CA ALA A 11 -13.12 18.87 29.28
C ALA A 11 -13.50 19.38 27.88
N LYS A 12 -12.55 20.01 27.18
CA LYS A 12 -12.78 20.72 25.91
C LYS A 12 -12.86 19.81 24.66
N SER A 13 -12.75 18.50 24.79
CA SER A 13 -13.00 17.58 23.67
C SER A 13 -13.19 16.14 24.14
N SER A 14 -14.38 15.59 23.91
CA SER A 14 -14.53 14.14 23.77
C SER A 14 -14.00 13.78 22.39
N VAL A 15 -12.82 13.18 22.32
CA VAL A 15 -12.35 12.57 21.07
C VAL A 15 -13.22 11.34 20.83
N ASN A 16 -14.30 11.52 20.08
CA ASN A 16 -15.00 10.39 19.46
C ASN A 16 -14.01 9.74 18.49
N THR A 17 -13.73 8.46 18.68
CA THR A 17 -12.84 7.67 17.82
C THR A 17 -13.46 7.34 16.45
N ASN A 18 -14.68 7.79 16.19
CA ASN A 18 -15.33 7.73 14.89
C ASN A 18 -15.40 9.15 14.33
N TYR A 19 -14.50 9.46 13.40
CA TYR A 19 -14.52 10.69 12.63
C TYR A 19 -15.69 10.62 11.63
N ASP A 20 -16.77 11.32 11.96
CA ASP A 20 -17.94 11.47 11.09
C ASP A 20 -17.67 12.60 10.07
N HIS A 21 -17.22 12.19 8.89
CA HIS A 21 -16.91 13.07 7.76
C HIS A 21 -18.12 13.86 7.23
N SER A 22 -19.36 13.47 7.59
CA SER A 22 -20.56 14.17 7.13
C SER A 22 -20.75 15.55 7.79
N ASN A 23 -20.13 15.78 8.93
CA ASN A 23 -20.26 17.03 9.70
C ASN A 23 -19.01 17.92 9.66
N ASP A 24 -17.97 17.53 8.93
CA ASP A 24 -16.74 18.31 8.88
C ASP A 24 -16.97 19.63 8.09
N PRO A 25 -16.62 20.80 8.65
CA PRO A 25 -16.70 22.09 7.96
C PRO A 25 -16.04 22.08 6.58
N TRP A 26 -14.97 21.30 6.39
CA TRP A 26 -14.28 21.18 5.10
C TRP A 26 -15.15 20.55 4.00
N PHE A 27 -16.01 19.59 4.36
CA PHE A 27 -16.96 18.95 3.44
C PHE A 27 -18.24 19.78 3.30
N LYS A 28 -18.79 20.31 4.41
CA LYS A 28 -19.98 21.16 4.37
C LYS A 28 -19.78 22.39 3.52
N SER A 29 -18.68 23.13 3.68
CA SER A 29 -18.45 24.35 2.90
C SER A 29 -18.34 24.07 1.40
N ARG A 30 -17.99 22.84 0.98
CA ARG A 30 -17.92 22.47 -0.45
C ARG A 30 -19.21 21.87 -0.99
N TYR A 31 -19.91 21.08 -0.17
CA TYR A 31 -21.19 20.48 -0.54
C TYR A 31 -22.34 21.49 -0.47
N SER A 32 -22.35 22.43 0.48
CA SER A 32 -23.34 23.52 0.51
C SER A 32 -23.08 24.54 -0.61
N LEU A 33 -21.81 24.71 -1.05
CA LEU A 33 -21.49 25.44 -2.28
C LEU A 33 -21.98 24.75 -3.55
N SER A 34 -22.22 23.42 -3.51
CA SER A 34 -22.85 22.68 -4.62
C SER A 34 -24.37 22.55 -4.51
N GLU A 35 -24.97 22.68 -3.31
CA GLU A 35 -26.43 22.69 -3.15
C GLU A 35 -27.05 24.04 -3.52
N ASP A 36 -26.36 25.16 -3.28
CA ASP A 36 -26.71 26.47 -3.87
C ASP A 36 -26.16 26.65 -5.30
N GLY A 37 -25.55 25.59 -5.84
CA GLY A 37 -24.95 25.50 -7.15
C GLY A 37 -25.63 24.44 -7.99
N ASP A 38 -26.97 24.45 -8.05
CA ASP A 38 -27.59 24.17 -9.34
C ASP A 38 -26.89 25.13 -10.32
N THR A 39 -25.91 24.61 -11.05
CA THR A 39 -25.44 25.28 -12.27
C THR A 39 -26.64 25.24 -13.18
N GLU A 40 -27.55 26.21 -13.04
CA GLU A 40 -28.51 26.55 -14.06
C GLU A 40 -27.67 26.66 -15.33
N ALA A 41 -27.80 25.69 -16.22
CA ALA A 41 -27.15 25.75 -17.52
C ALA A 41 -27.48 27.15 -18.06
N PRO A 42 -26.47 27.97 -18.41
CA PRO A 42 -26.71 29.35 -18.79
C PRO A 42 -27.79 29.36 -19.85
N LYS A 43 -28.89 30.08 -19.59
CA LYS A 43 -30.06 30.09 -20.49
C LYS A 43 -29.57 30.50 -21.88
N ALA A 44 -29.49 29.52 -22.77
CA ALA A 44 -28.92 29.67 -24.09
C ALA A 44 -29.70 30.75 -24.85
N LYS A 45 -29.01 31.82 -25.25
CA LYS A 45 -29.62 32.77 -26.18
C LYS A 45 -29.71 32.11 -27.56
N PRO A 46 -30.82 32.30 -28.29
CA PRO A 46 -30.94 31.75 -29.64
C PRO A 46 -29.85 32.34 -30.53
N VAL A 47 -28.95 31.48 -31.00
CA VAL A 47 -27.87 31.86 -31.92
C VAL A 47 -28.46 31.95 -33.33
N PRO A 48 -28.18 33.02 -34.11
CA PRO A 48 -28.61 33.09 -35.50
C PRO A 48 -28.07 31.88 -36.30
N PRO A 49 -28.81 31.35 -37.29
CA PRO A 49 -28.33 30.23 -38.10
C PRO A 49 -27.15 30.64 -38.99
N TYR A 50 -26.40 29.64 -39.48
CA TYR A 50 -25.29 29.83 -40.40
C TYR A 50 -25.68 30.74 -41.58
N LEU A 51 -24.76 31.62 -42.01
CA LEU A 51 -24.96 32.66 -43.04
C LEU A 51 -25.82 33.87 -42.64
N LYS A 52 -26.46 33.87 -41.46
CA LYS A 52 -27.21 35.03 -40.92
C LYS A 52 -26.54 35.68 -39.71
N ARG A 53 -25.23 35.47 -39.55
CA ARG A 53 -24.44 35.95 -38.38
C ARG A 53 -23.67 37.25 -38.64
N ALA A 54 -23.96 37.96 -39.72
CA ALA A 54 -23.33 39.24 -40.03
C ALA A 54 -23.61 40.26 -38.90
N GLY A 55 -22.55 40.75 -38.25
CA GLY A 55 -22.65 41.68 -37.11
C GLY A 55 -22.89 41.04 -35.74
N PHE A 56 -23.07 39.72 -35.67
CA PHE A 56 -23.15 38.98 -34.41
C PHE A 56 -21.76 38.92 -33.76
N LYS A 57 -21.65 39.26 -32.47
CA LYS A 57 -20.39 39.27 -31.71
C LYS A 57 -20.58 38.60 -30.35
N PRO A 58 -20.43 37.27 -30.27
CA PRO A 58 -20.60 36.56 -29.01
C PRO A 58 -19.38 36.80 -28.11
N SER A 59 -19.64 37.22 -26.87
CA SER A 59 -18.58 37.54 -25.88
C SER A 59 -18.77 36.79 -24.57
N LYS A 60 -20.02 36.59 -24.14
CA LYS A 60 -20.35 35.78 -22.96
C LYS A 60 -20.50 34.31 -23.34
N PRO A 61 -20.22 33.36 -22.42
CA PRO A 61 -20.46 31.94 -22.66
C PRO A 61 -21.91 31.62 -23.12
N GLU A 62 -22.88 32.39 -22.64
CA GLU A 62 -24.31 32.25 -22.96
C GLU A 62 -24.66 32.61 -24.42
N ASP A 63 -23.84 33.43 -25.07
CA ASP A 63 -24.06 33.88 -26.45
C ASP A 63 -23.71 32.79 -27.49
N PHE A 64 -23.12 31.67 -27.03
CA PHE A 64 -22.75 30.53 -27.88
C PHE A 64 -23.80 29.42 -27.88
N GLY A 65 -24.92 29.56 -27.17
CA GLY A 65 -25.94 28.52 -27.07
C GLY A 65 -25.40 27.25 -26.39
N ASP A 66 -25.32 26.15 -27.14
CA ASP A 66 -24.74 24.86 -26.69
C ASP A 66 -23.19 24.82 -26.82
N GLY A 67 -22.58 25.97 -27.12
CA GLY A 67 -21.14 26.12 -27.29
C GLY A 67 -20.69 26.19 -28.76
N GLY A 68 -19.37 26.08 -28.95
CA GLY A 68 -18.74 26.21 -30.26
C GLY A 68 -18.43 27.66 -30.64
N ALA A 69 -17.27 27.86 -31.28
CA ALA A 69 -16.85 29.16 -31.81
C ALA A 69 -17.19 29.25 -33.30
N PHE A 70 -17.58 30.44 -33.77
CA PHE A 70 -17.97 30.65 -35.16
C PHE A 70 -16.78 31.12 -36.01
N PRO A 71 -16.26 30.31 -36.94
CA PRO A 71 -15.07 30.66 -37.72
C PRO A 71 -15.30 31.81 -38.70
N GLU A 72 -16.56 32.07 -39.10
CA GLU A 72 -16.94 33.18 -39.98
C GLU A 72 -16.86 34.56 -39.31
N ILE A 73 -16.78 34.61 -37.98
CA ILE A 73 -16.67 35.84 -37.20
C ILE A 73 -15.20 36.00 -36.83
N HIS A 74 -14.50 36.93 -37.48
CA HIS A 74 -13.09 37.26 -37.22
C HIS A 74 -12.90 38.04 -35.90
N TYR A 75 -13.32 37.42 -34.80
CA TYR A 75 -13.26 37.93 -33.44
C TYR A 75 -12.81 36.79 -32.53
N ALA A 76 -11.97 37.08 -31.53
CA ALA A 76 -11.49 36.08 -30.59
C ALA A 76 -12.64 35.62 -29.69
N GLN A 77 -13.11 34.40 -29.96
CA GLN A 77 -14.23 33.76 -29.27
C GLN A 77 -13.69 32.69 -28.33
N TYR A 78 -14.24 32.64 -27.12
CA TYR A 78 -13.80 31.71 -26.08
C TYR A 78 -15.00 31.00 -25.44
N PRO A 79 -15.66 30.05 -26.15
CA PRO A 79 -16.69 29.22 -25.55
C PRO A 79 -16.14 28.51 -24.30
N LEU A 80 -16.91 28.52 -23.20
CA LEU A 80 -16.49 27.98 -21.89
C LEU A 80 -15.12 28.51 -21.38
N GLY A 81 -14.66 29.67 -21.88
CA GLY A 81 -13.36 30.24 -21.51
C GLY A 81 -12.14 29.48 -22.06
N MET A 82 -12.33 28.49 -22.94
CA MET A 82 -11.25 27.74 -23.58
C MET A 82 -10.38 28.65 -24.44
N GLY A 83 -9.08 28.40 -24.52
CA GLY A 83 -8.14 29.16 -25.38
C GLY A 83 -7.73 30.54 -24.84
N ARG A 84 -8.28 30.98 -23.71
CA ARG A 84 -7.73 32.13 -22.97
C ARG A 84 -6.42 31.70 -22.31
N SER A 85 -5.41 32.58 -22.35
CA SER A 85 -4.26 32.45 -21.46
C SER A 85 -4.80 32.58 -20.04
N THR A 86 -4.88 31.46 -19.32
CA THR A 86 -5.29 31.49 -17.93
C THR A 86 -4.20 32.22 -17.16
N ASN A 87 -4.58 33.20 -16.33
CA ASN A 87 -3.69 33.90 -15.39
C ASN A 87 -3.13 32.94 -14.30
N GLN A 88 -3.20 31.62 -14.51
CA GLN A 88 -2.51 30.65 -13.70
C GLN A 88 -1.02 30.87 -13.91
N LYS A 89 -0.36 31.27 -12.82
CA LYS A 89 1.09 31.49 -12.80
C LYS A 89 1.79 30.32 -13.51
N PRO A 90 2.77 30.59 -14.39
CA PRO A 90 3.56 29.52 -15.00
C PRO A 90 4.16 28.67 -13.87
N GLY A 91 3.71 27.41 -13.77
CA GLY A 91 4.08 26.51 -12.66
C GLY A 91 2.96 26.17 -11.67
N ALA A 92 1.68 26.37 -11.99
CA ALA A 92 0.58 25.79 -11.20
C ALA A 92 0.76 24.26 -11.10
N LYS A 93 0.95 23.76 -9.86
CA LYS A 93 1.23 22.34 -9.56
C LYS A 93 -0.03 21.48 -9.51
N THR A 94 -0.97 21.72 -10.42
CA THR A 94 -2.25 21.02 -10.48
C THR A 94 -2.25 20.08 -11.69
N LEU A 95 -2.48 18.80 -11.45
CA LEU A 95 -2.69 17.84 -12.53
C LEU A 95 -3.96 18.22 -13.31
N PRO A 96 -3.97 18.10 -14.66
CA PRO A 96 -5.16 18.35 -15.45
C PRO A 96 -6.25 17.34 -15.10
N LEU A 97 -7.50 17.80 -15.00
CA LEU A 97 -8.66 16.92 -14.87
C LEU A 97 -8.82 16.14 -16.18
N THR A 98 -8.79 14.80 -16.07
CA THR A 98 -9.00 13.90 -17.21
C THR A 98 -10.32 13.18 -17.04
N VAL A 99 -10.97 12.86 -18.15
CA VAL A 99 -12.24 12.12 -18.19
C VAL A 99 -12.04 10.79 -18.91
N ASP A 100 -12.88 9.81 -18.59
CA ASP A 100 -12.97 8.56 -19.31
C ASP A 100 -13.88 8.67 -20.55
N GLU A 101 -14.00 7.58 -21.31
CA GLU A 101 -14.83 7.51 -22.52
C GLU A 101 -16.33 7.68 -22.22
N ARG A 102 -16.74 7.45 -20.96
CA ARG A 102 -18.12 7.59 -20.47
C ARG A 102 -18.40 8.99 -19.92
N GLY A 103 -17.38 9.86 -19.86
CA GLY A 103 -17.48 11.22 -19.31
C GLY A 103 -17.30 11.32 -17.79
N ASN A 104 -16.95 10.24 -17.09
CA ASN A 104 -16.62 10.28 -15.67
C ASN A 104 -15.21 10.83 -15.45
N LEU A 105 -15.03 11.54 -14.34
CA LEU A 105 -13.72 12.07 -13.94
C LEU A 105 -12.77 10.93 -13.53
N ARG A 106 -11.57 10.89 -14.12
CA ARG A 106 -10.53 9.91 -13.78
C ARG A 106 -9.75 10.36 -12.56
N TYR A 107 -10.27 10.05 -11.38
CA TYR A 107 -9.55 10.23 -10.10
C TYR A 107 -8.33 9.31 -9.96
N ASP A 108 -8.30 8.20 -10.71
CA ASP A 108 -7.19 7.23 -10.80
C ASP A 108 -5.84 7.87 -11.19
N ALA A 109 -5.86 8.99 -11.92
CA ALA A 109 -4.66 9.72 -12.32
C ALA A 109 -3.82 10.21 -11.11
N ILE A 110 -4.45 10.41 -9.94
CA ILE A 110 -3.75 10.78 -8.70
C ILE A 110 -2.93 9.60 -8.17
N VAL A 111 -3.52 8.41 -8.21
CA VAL A 111 -2.90 7.18 -7.67
C VAL A 111 -1.75 6.73 -8.57
N ARG A 112 -1.94 6.83 -9.89
CA ARG A 112 -0.96 6.42 -10.90
C ARG A 112 0.15 7.43 -11.14
N GLN A 113 0.24 8.46 -10.29
CA GLN A 113 1.27 9.48 -10.40
C GLN A 113 2.68 8.85 -10.27
N ASN A 114 3.56 9.18 -11.21
CA ASN A 114 4.93 8.65 -11.31
C ASN A 114 5.03 7.13 -11.56
N GLU A 115 3.93 6.47 -11.94
CA GLU A 115 3.94 5.07 -12.32
C GLU A 115 3.98 4.89 -13.85
N ASN A 116 4.30 3.68 -14.31
CA ASN A 116 4.23 3.35 -15.73
C ASN A 116 2.76 3.37 -16.19
N ALA A 117 2.48 3.98 -17.34
CA ALA A 117 1.15 3.97 -17.95
C ALA A 117 0.59 2.55 -18.17
N LYS A 118 1.48 1.55 -18.34
CA LYS A 118 1.08 0.14 -18.49
C LYS A 118 0.76 -0.57 -17.16
N LYS A 119 1.12 0.01 -16.02
CA LYS A 119 0.83 -0.60 -14.72
C LYS A 119 -0.66 -0.48 -14.44
N ILE A 120 -1.28 -1.62 -14.17
CA ILE A 120 -2.68 -1.73 -13.78
C ILE A 120 -2.79 -1.41 -12.29
N VAL A 121 -3.70 -0.49 -11.95
CA VAL A 121 -4.00 -0.11 -10.57
C VAL A 121 -5.51 -0.11 -10.41
N TYR A 122 -5.99 -0.88 -9.44
CA TYR A 122 -7.40 -0.90 -9.08
C TYR A 122 -7.68 0.26 -8.11
N SER A 123 -8.62 1.12 -8.49
CA SER A 123 -8.95 2.35 -7.75
C SER A 123 -10.45 2.64 -7.73
N GLN A 124 -11.27 1.89 -8.48
CA GLN A 124 -12.70 2.12 -8.60
C GLN A 124 -13.50 1.10 -7.79
N HIS A 125 -14.73 1.46 -7.41
CA HIS A 125 -15.65 0.52 -6.76
C HIS A 125 -16.09 -0.61 -7.70
N SER A 126 -16.12 -0.37 -9.01
CA SER A 126 -16.34 -1.43 -10.01
C SER A 126 -15.34 -2.58 -9.86
N ASP A 127 -14.10 -2.28 -9.46
CA ASP A 127 -13.02 -3.27 -9.29
C ASP A 127 -13.25 -4.17 -8.05
N LEU A 128 -14.11 -3.74 -7.12
CA LEU A 128 -14.51 -4.51 -5.94
C LEU A 128 -15.67 -5.46 -6.20
N VAL A 129 -16.43 -5.22 -7.28
CA VAL A 129 -17.60 -6.04 -7.62
C VAL A 129 -17.10 -7.35 -8.22
N PRO A 130 -17.54 -8.50 -7.68
CA PRO A 130 -17.11 -9.79 -8.22
C PRO A 130 -17.62 -9.96 -9.65
N ILE A 131 -16.73 -10.38 -10.55
CA ILE A 131 -17.08 -10.80 -11.90
C ILE A 131 -17.67 -12.21 -11.78
N PHE A 132 -18.92 -12.38 -12.20
CA PHE A 132 -19.59 -13.68 -12.14
C PHE A 132 -19.16 -14.53 -13.34
N ALA A 133 -19.03 -15.85 -13.15
CA ALA A 133 -18.43 -16.79 -14.11
C ALA A 133 -19.02 -16.76 -15.53
N LYS A 134 -20.24 -16.25 -15.72
CA LYS A 134 -20.84 -16.07 -17.05
C LYS A 134 -20.07 -15.14 -17.98
N ASP A 135 -19.31 -14.20 -17.42
CA ASP A 135 -18.50 -13.26 -18.19
C ASP A 135 -17.07 -13.79 -18.46
N LEU A 136 -16.70 -14.93 -17.85
CA LEU A 136 -15.38 -15.57 -18.01
C LEU A 136 -15.37 -16.69 -19.06
N GLU A 137 -16.54 -17.22 -19.44
CA GLU A 137 -16.66 -18.26 -20.46
C GLU A 137 -16.18 -17.76 -21.85
N GLU A 138 -16.20 -16.45 -22.12
CA GLU A 138 -15.66 -15.86 -23.37
C GLU A 138 -14.11 -15.85 -23.44
N GLU A 139 -13.38 -15.96 -22.31
CA GLU A 139 -11.90 -16.02 -22.31
C GLU A 139 -11.35 -17.44 -22.47
N GLU A 140 -12.18 -18.47 -22.28
CA GLU A 140 -11.79 -19.87 -22.45
C GLU A 140 -11.68 -20.30 -23.92
N ASP A 141 -12.18 -19.49 -24.85
CA ASP A 141 -12.24 -19.78 -26.30
C ASP A 141 -10.91 -19.67 -27.06
N MET A 142 -9.79 -19.30 -26.40
CA MET A 142 -8.48 -19.41 -27.06
C MET A 142 -8.02 -20.87 -27.15
N GLU A 143 -7.68 -21.31 -28.36
CA GLU A 143 -7.21 -22.65 -28.68
C GLU A 143 -6.00 -23.02 -27.80
N VAL A 144 -6.07 -24.19 -27.14
CA VAL A 144 -5.09 -24.64 -26.14
C VAL A 144 -3.65 -24.62 -26.69
N ASP A 145 -3.50 -24.86 -28.00
CA ASP A 145 -2.22 -24.86 -28.69
C ASP A 145 -1.61 -23.47 -28.85
N GLU A 146 -2.40 -22.42 -29.00
CA GLU A 146 -1.91 -21.03 -29.08
C GLU A 146 -1.44 -20.54 -27.70
N LYS A 147 -2.20 -20.87 -26.65
CA LYS A 147 -1.80 -20.63 -25.26
C LYS A 147 -0.45 -21.31 -24.95
N GLN A 148 -0.25 -22.54 -25.42
CA GLN A 148 1.00 -23.26 -25.19
C GLN A 148 2.20 -22.60 -25.90
N LYS A 149 2.02 -22.12 -27.14
CA LYS A 149 3.07 -21.39 -27.87
C LYS A 149 3.47 -20.09 -27.18
N GLU A 150 2.51 -19.31 -26.67
CA GLU A 150 2.79 -18.07 -25.93
C GLU A 150 3.56 -18.34 -24.63
N ILE A 151 3.20 -19.42 -23.93
CA ILE A 151 3.93 -19.88 -22.73
C ILE A 151 5.38 -20.23 -23.08
N ASP A 152 5.60 -20.96 -24.17
CA ASP A 152 6.94 -21.38 -24.58
C ASP A 152 7.80 -20.18 -25.01
N GLU A 153 7.24 -19.22 -25.76
CA GLU A 153 7.93 -17.99 -26.15
C GLU A 153 8.29 -17.14 -24.92
N THR A 154 7.34 -16.90 -24.02
CA THR A 154 7.56 -16.16 -22.78
C THR A 154 8.61 -16.84 -21.90
N THR A 155 8.60 -18.17 -21.85
CA THR A 155 9.60 -18.96 -21.11
C THR A 155 10.99 -18.80 -21.71
N GLN A 156 11.12 -18.81 -23.04
CA GLN A 156 12.40 -18.61 -23.71
C GLN A 156 12.94 -17.19 -23.50
N GLU A 157 12.09 -16.16 -23.63
CA GLU A 157 12.50 -14.77 -23.42
C GLU A 157 12.93 -14.53 -21.97
N THR A 158 12.13 -14.98 -21.00
CA THR A 158 12.45 -14.85 -19.57
C THR A 158 13.70 -15.62 -19.19
N LYS A 159 13.89 -16.83 -19.72
CA LYS A 159 15.12 -17.61 -19.54
C LYS A 159 16.33 -16.86 -20.08
N ALA A 160 16.28 -16.34 -21.30
CA ALA A 160 17.38 -15.59 -21.90
C ALA A 160 17.70 -14.30 -21.12
N ALA A 161 16.68 -13.62 -20.59
CA ALA A 161 16.87 -12.44 -19.74
C ALA A 161 17.53 -12.79 -18.39
N LEU A 162 17.08 -13.86 -17.74
CA LEU A 162 17.67 -14.34 -16.49
C LEU A 162 19.10 -14.83 -16.68
N GLU A 163 19.39 -15.55 -17.76
CA GLU A 163 20.75 -15.99 -18.10
C GLU A 163 21.71 -14.80 -18.25
N LYS A 164 21.28 -13.70 -18.91
CA LYS A 164 22.08 -12.47 -19.00
C LYS A 164 22.41 -11.90 -17.61
N ILE A 165 21.43 -11.84 -16.71
CA ILE A 165 21.64 -11.33 -15.34
C ILE A 165 22.57 -12.24 -14.54
N VAL A 166 22.38 -13.55 -14.64
CA VAL A 166 23.20 -14.55 -13.96
C VAL A 166 24.64 -14.50 -14.47
N ASN A 167 24.85 -14.41 -15.78
CA ASN A 167 26.19 -14.31 -16.38
C ASN A 167 26.95 -13.08 -15.89
N VAL A 168 26.27 -11.93 -15.74
CA VAL A 168 26.88 -10.71 -15.15
C VAL A 168 27.25 -10.90 -13.68
N ARG A 169 26.45 -11.65 -12.91
CA ARG A 169 26.77 -11.95 -11.50
C ARG A 169 27.90 -12.97 -11.37
N LEU A 170 27.92 -13.99 -12.23
CA LEU A 170 28.96 -15.02 -12.26
C LEU A 170 30.32 -14.44 -12.64
N SER A 171 30.37 -13.54 -13.64
CA SER A 171 31.61 -12.88 -14.03
C SER A 171 32.19 -12.00 -12.93
N ALA A 172 31.34 -11.29 -12.17
CA ALA A 172 31.77 -10.51 -11.02
C ALA A 172 32.27 -11.38 -9.84
N ALA A 173 31.73 -12.59 -9.67
CA ALA A 173 32.14 -13.52 -8.62
C ALA A 173 33.48 -14.23 -8.91
N GLN A 174 33.90 -14.29 -10.18
CA GLN A 174 35.13 -14.96 -10.62
C GLN A 174 36.20 -13.94 -11.07
N PRO A 175 36.96 -13.32 -10.13
CA PRO A 175 37.90 -12.25 -10.44
C PRO A 175 39.15 -12.70 -11.22
N LYS A 176 39.39 -14.01 -11.32
CA LYS A 176 40.55 -14.57 -12.05
C LYS A 176 40.32 -14.66 -13.56
N ASN A 177 39.07 -14.48 -14.02
CA ASN A 177 38.75 -14.53 -15.44
C ASN A 177 38.91 -13.11 -16.01
N VAL A 178 40.07 -12.84 -16.64
CA VAL A 178 40.30 -11.57 -17.34
C VAL A 178 39.35 -11.52 -18.54
N PRO A 179 38.39 -10.59 -18.59
CA PRO A 179 37.49 -10.48 -19.73
C PRO A 179 38.31 -10.18 -20.99
N THR A 180 38.18 -11.01 -22.02
CA THR A 180 38.70 -10.67 -23.35
C THR A 180 37.89 -9.50 -23.89
N GLN A 181 38.47 -8.30 -23.89
CA GLN A 181 37.80 -7.14 -24.46
C GLN A 181 37.64 -7.30 -25.97
N SER A 182 36.45 -7.00 -26.47
CA SER A 182 36.19 -6.97 -27.91
C SER A 182 36.88 -5.75 -28.52
N SER A 183 37.74 -5.95 -29.52
CA SER A 183 38.37 -4.88 -30.30
C SER A 183 37.41 -4.20 -31.30
N ASP A 184 36.13 -4.56 -31.28
CA ASP A 184 35.16 -4.15 -32.28
C ASP A 184 34.68 -2.72 -32.06
N SER A 185 34.91 -1.86 -33.05
CA SER A 185 34.42 -0.48 -33.01
C SER A 185 32.99 -0.37 -33.54
N LYS A 186 32.11 0.31 -32.79
CA LYS A 186 30.70 0.52 -33.16
C LYS A 186 30.51 1.94 -33.71
N PHE A 187 29.85 2.07 -34.87
CA PHE A 187 29.49 3.37 -35.42
C PHE A 187 28.03 3.70 -35.07
N ILE A 188 27.82 4.80 -34.36
CA ILE A 188 26.49 5.27 -33.95
C ILE A 188 26.18 6.56 -34.72
N LYS A 189 25.05 6.55 -35.42
CA LYS A 189 24.52 7.75 -36.07
C LYS A 189 23.71 8.56 -35.04
N TYR A 190 24.19 9.75 -34.70
CA TYR A 190 23.60 10.63 -33.72
C TYR A 190 23.01 11.88 -34.37
N LYS A 191 21.75 12.18 -34.05
CA LYS A 191 21.07 13.41 -34.45
C LYS A 191 20.89 14.31 -33.22
N PRO A 192 21.61 15.45 -33.14
CA PRO A 192 21.44 16.39 -32.04
C PRO A 192 20.01 16.95 -31.97
N SER A 193 19.50 17.14 -30.74
CA SER A 193 18.21 17.80 -30.50
C SER A 193 18.29 19.31 -30.74
N GLN A 194 19.41 19.93 -30.35
CA GLN A 194 19.70 21.33 -30.66
C GLN A 194 20.26 21.44 -32.07
N GLN A 195 19.42 21.93 -32.99
CA GLN A 195 19.78 22.13 -34.39
C GLN A 195 19.90 23.62 -34.66
N SER A 196 21.11 24.08 -34.92
CA SER A 196 21.39 25.42 -35.45
C SER A 196 22.49 25.29 -36.48
N ALA A 197 22.46 26.14 -37.51
CA ALA A 197 23.49 26.18 -38.56
C ALA A 197 24.90 26.45 -38.01
N ALA A 198 25.00 27.11 -36.84
CA ALA A 198 26.26 27.35 -36.14
C ALA A 198 26.82 26.11 -35.44
N PHE A 199 26.00 25.09 -35.18
CA PHE A 199 26.44 23.84 -34.55
C PHE A 199 26.66 22.76 -35.60
N ASN A 200 27.58 21.83 -35.30
CA ASN A 200 27.88 20.69 -36.17
C ASN A 200 28.30 21.06 -37.61
N SER A 201 28.93 22.22 -37.79
CA SER A 201 29.37 22.70 -39.12
C SER A 201 28.24 22.68 -40.17
N GLY A 202 26.99 22.91 -39.76
CA GLY A 202 25.81 22.85 -40.63
C GLY A 202 25.26 21.45 -40.92
N ALA A 203 25.91 20.38 -40.47
CA ALA A 203 25.43 19.02 -40.64
C ALA A 203 24.28 18.70 -39.65
N LYS A 204 23.27 17.97 -40.13
CA LYS A 204 22.11 17.58 -39.29
C LYS A 204 22.42 16.43 -38.34
N GLU A 205 23.43 15.61 -38.67
CA GLU A 205 23.73 14.36 -38.00
C GLU A 205 25.26 14.20 -37.84
N ARG A 206 25.69 13.36 -36.91
CA ARG A 206 27.08 12.99 -36.65
C ARG A 206 27.21 11.48 -36.62
N ILE A 207 28.32 10.95 -37.10
CA ILE A 207 28.66 9.54 -36.94
C ILE A 207 29.74 9.45 -35.87
N ILE A 208 29.48 8.73 -34.80
CA ILE A 208 30.38 8.56 -33.65
C ILE A 208 30.92 7.15 -33.69
N ARG A 209 32.24 7.01 -33.71
CA ARG A 209 32.91 5.72 -33.53
C ARG A 209 33.17 5.49 -32.05
N MET A 210 32.44 4.56 -31.44
CA MET A 210 32.62 4.12 -30.06
C MET A 210 33.59 2.94 -30.03
N VAL A 211 34.63 3.06 -29.19
CA VAL A 211 35.62 2.02 -28.95
C VAL A 211 35.70 1.81 -27.44
N GLU A 212 35.71 0.55 -26.99
CA GLU A 212 35.89 0.21 -25.58
C GLU A 212 37.34 0.50 -25.17
N MET A 213 37.52 1.16 -24.03
CA MET A 213 38.85 1.49 -23.52
C MET A 213 39.48 0.25 -22.86
N PRO A 214 40.71 -0.14 -23.26
CA PRO A 214 41.46 -1.21 -22.61
C PRO A 214 41.57 -1.00 -21.09
N VAL A 215 41.14 -2.00 -20.31
CA VAL A 215 41.22 -2.01 -18.84
C VAL A 215 42.42 -2.85 -18.40
N ASP A 216 43.21 -2.33 -17.46
CA ASP A 216 44.35 -3.04 -16.87
C ASP A 216 43.86 -4.18 -15.96
N PRO A 217 44.26 -5.44 -16.20
CA PRO A 217 43.85 -6.59 -15.39
C PRO A 217 44.36 -6.55 -13.94
N LEU A 218 45.37 -5.74 -13.63
CA LEU A 218 45.93 -5.60 -12.28
C LEU A 218 45.41 -4.36 -11.54
N GLU A 219 44.57 -3.54 -12.18
CA GLU A 219 44.02 -2.34 -11.58
C GLU A 219 43.00 -2.70 -10.47
N PRO A 220 43.19 -2.22 -9.22
CA PRO A 220 42.24 -2.48 -8.14
C PRO A 220 40.92 -1.68 -8.34
N PRO A 221 39.82 -2.06 -7.66
CA PRO A 221 38.56 -1.33 -7.74
C PRO A 221 38.67 0.16 -7.36
N LYS A 222 38.24 1.05 -8.26
CA LYS A 222 38.39 2.51 -8.13
C LYS A 222 37.55 3.15 -7.01
N PHE A 223 36.40 2.56 -6.67
CA PHE A 223 35.40 3.19 -5.80
C PHE A 223 35.06 2.33 -4.57
N LYS A 224 34.81 3.00 -3.44
CA LYS A 224 34.37 2.36 -2.18
C LYS A 224 32.85 2.15 -2.17
N HIS A 225 32.38 1.09 -1.52
CA HIS A 225 30.96 0.82 -1.36
C HIS A 225 30.33 1.78 -0.35
N LYS A 226 29.38 2.61 -0.79
CA LYS A 226 28.62 3.54 0.09
C LYS A 226 27.25 2.96 0.39
N ARG A 227 26.89 2.84 1.68
CA ARG A 227 25.53 2.48 2.10
C ARG A 227 24.64 3.70 2.04
N VAL A 228 23.58 3.63 1.24
CA VAL A 228 22.57 4.69 1.08
C VAL A 228 21.25 4.19 1.67
N PRO A 229 20.44 5.04 2.31
CA PRO A 229 19.09 4.67 2.73
C PRO A 229 18.29 4.11 1.56
N LYS A 230 17.36 3.18 1.84
CA LYS A 230 16.46 2.66 0.82
C LYS A 230 15.63 3.81 0.25
N ALA A 231 15.59 3.93 -1.07
CA ALA A 231 14.73 4.89 -1.76
C ALA A 231 13.26 4.67 -1.34
N SER A 232 12.45 5.72 -1.41
CA SER A 232 11.00 5.57 -1.28
C SER A 232 10.50 4.52 -2.28
N GLY A 233 9.62 3.63 -1.83
CA GLY A 233 9.03 2.61 -2.69
C GLY A 233 8.13 3.21 -3.77
N SER A 234 7.46 2.33 -4.52
CA SER A 234 6.31 2.75 -5.33
C SER A 234 5.28 3.48 -4.46
N PRO A 235 4.49 4.41 -5.04
CA PRO A 235 3.41 5.05 -4.30
C PRO A 235 2.46 4.01 -3.69
N PRO A 236 1.81 4.33 -2.55
CA PRO A 236 0.87 3.42 -1.92
C PRO A 236 -0.31 3.15 -2.85
N VAL A 237 -0.65 1.88 -3.00
CA VAL A 237 -1.79 1.43 -3.80
C VAL A 237 -3.08 1.61 -2.98
N PRO A 238 -4.23 1.95 -3.60
CA PRO A 238 -5.51 2.06 -2.91
C PRO A 238 -5.87 0.74 -2.26
N VAL A 239 -6.31 0.80 -1.01
CA VAL A 239 -6.69 -0.40 -0.26
C VAL A 239 -8.18 -0.66 -0.44
N MET A 240 -8.48 -1.73 -1.18
CA MET A 240 -9.83 -2.13 -1.55
C MET A 240 -10.48 -3.00 -0.46
N HIS A 241 -10.79 -2.39 0.68
CA HIS A 241 -11.48 -3.08 1.77
C HIS A 241 -12.99 -3.14 1.54
N SER A 242 -13.62 -4.17 2.10
CA SER A 242 -15.07 -4.13 2.35
C SER A 242 -15.40 -3.06 3.39
N PRO A 243 -16.65 -2.59 3.45
CA PRO A 243 -17.07 -1.65 4.49
C PRO A 243 -16.70 -2.16 5.90
N PRO A 244 -16.20 -1.28 6.78
CA PRO A 244 -15.75 -1.69 8.11
C PRO A 244 -16.91 -2.31 8.88
N ARG A 245 -16.69 -3.51 9.42
CA ARG A 245 -17.69 -4.20 10.25
C ARG A 245 -17.84 -3.44 11.58
N PRO A 246 -19.07 -3.18 12.04
CA PRO A 246 -19.27 -2.54 13.33
C PRO A 246 -18.77 -3.48 14.44
N VAL A 247 -17.89 -2.97 15.30
CA VAL A 247 -17.35 -3.71 16.45
C VAL A 247 -18.21 -3.43 17.67
N THR A 248 -18.61 -4.47 18.41
CA THR A 248 -19.34 -4.27 19.67
C THR A 248 -18.38 -3.97 20.82
N VAL A 249 -18.85 -3.24 21.82
CA VAL A 249 -18.05 -2.95 23.04
C VAL A 249 -17.64 -4.25 23.75
N LYS A 250 -18.51 -5.26 23.70
CA LYS A 250 -18.24 -6.59 24.25
C LYS A 250 -17.06 -7.24 23.54
N ASP A 251 -17.07 -7.29 22.21
CA ASP A 251 -15.96 -7.87 21.44
C ASP A 251 -14.65 -7.15 21.78
N GLN A 252 -14.65 -5.82 21.85
CA GLN A 252 -13.46 -5.07 22.22
C GLN A 252 -12.93 -5.41 23.62
N GLN A 253 -13.82 -5.65 24.60
CA GLN A 253 -13.45 -6.05 25.95
C GLN A 253 -12.91 -7.48 26.00
N ASP A 254 -13.55 -8.41 25.27
CA ASP A 254 -13.13 -9.81 25.19
C ASP A 254 -11.73 -9.94 24.56
N TRP A 255 -11.39 -9.06 23.61
CA TRP A 255 -10.07 -8.97 22.99
C TRP A 255 -9.06 -8.12 23.79
N LYS A 256 -9.40 -7.65 25.00
CA LYS A 256 -8.47 -6.89 25.84
C LYS A 256 -7.46 -7.83 26.51
N ILE A 257 -6.29 -7.94 25.90
CA ILE A 257 -5.20 -8.78 26.40
C ILE A 257 -4.61 -8.16 27.69
N PRO A 258 -4.56 -8.89 28.82
CA PRO A 258 -3.95 -8.40 30.05
C PRO A 258 -2.42 -8.26 29.91
N PRO A 259 -1.79 -7.32 30.65
CA PRO A 259 -0.35 -7.15 30.61
C PRO A 259 0.38 -8.40 31.12
N CYS A 260 1.45 -8.78 30.44
CA CYS A 260 2.25 -9.94 30.83
C CYS A 260 3.21 -9.57 31.97
N ILE A 261 2.95 -10.10 33.17
CA ILE A 261 3.82 -9.94 34.35
C ILE A 261 4.61 -11.24 34.49
N SER A 262 5.90 -11.20 34.17
CA SER A 262 6.73 -12.39 34.22
C SER A 262 7.40 -12.59 35.59
N ASN A 263 7.51 -13.84 36.04
CA ASN A 263 8.20 -14.20 37.29
C ASN A 263 9.73 -14.16 37.16
N TRP A 264 10.28 -14.05 35.94
CA TRP A 264 11.73 -14.12 35.68
C TRP A 264 12.36 -12.83 35.16
N LYS A 265 11.64 -12.07 34.35
CA LYS A 265 12.17 -10.90 33.62
C LYS A 265 11.38 -9.64 33.95
N ASN A 266 12.10 -8.65 34.46
CA ASN A 266 11.61 -7.29 34.63
C ASN A 266 12.69 -6.31 34.12
N PRO A 267 12.84 -6.16 32.80
CA PRO A 267 13.97 -5.42 32.21
C PRO A 267 13.94 -3.93 32.56
N LYS A 268 12.75 -3.37 32.77
CA LYS A 268 12.56 -1.96 33.15
C LYS A 268 12.54 -1.74 34.67
N GLY A 269 12.67 -2.80 35.47
CA GLY A 269 12.74 -2.70 36.92
C GLY A 269 11.48 -2.17 37.60
N TYR A 270 10.29 -2.34 37.01
CA TYR A 270 9.06 -1.82 37.60
C TYR A 270 8.76 -2.44 38.97
N THR A 271 8.35 -1.61 39.92
CA THR A 271 7.86 -2.06 41.23
C THR A 271 6.42 -2.52 41.11
N ILE A 272 6.22 -3.81 40.88
CA ILE A 272 4.89 -4.44 40.77
C ILE A 272 4.46 -4.95 42.15
N PRO A 273 3.26 -4.58 42.65
CA PRO A 273 2.74 -5.08 43.91
C PRO A 273 2.52 -6.60 43.86
N LEU A 274 2.55 -7.25 45.02
CA LEU A 274 2.55 -8.71 45.12
C LEU A 274 1.27 -9.35 44.56
N ASP A 275 0.11 -8.70 44.75
CA ASP A 275 -1.19 -9.16 44.23
C ASP A 275 -1.16 -9.29 42.70
N LYS A 276 -0.60 -8.31 41.98
CA LYS A 276 -0.51 -8.34 40.51
C LYS A 276 0.58 -9.28 39.99
N ARG A 277 1.63 -9.53 40.77
CA ARG A 277 2.65 -10.54 40.42
C ARG A 277 2.09 -11.95 40.47
N LEU A 278 1.28 -12.24 41.48
CA LEU A 278 0.66 -13.54 41.68
C LEU A 278 -0.65 -13.71 40.92
N ALA A 279 -1.23 -12.64 40.36
CA ALA A 279 -2.52 -12.69 39.67
C ALA A 279 -2.55 -13.61 38.44
N ALA A 280 -1.43 -13.73 37.71
CA ALA A 280 -1.33 -14.62 36.55
C ALA A 280 -0.97 -16.07 36.93
N ASP A 281 -0.75 -16.33 38.22
CA ASP A 281 -0.31 -17.61 38.73
C ASP A 281 -1.50 -18.52 39.01
N GLY A 282 -1.76 -19.45 38.07
CA GLY A 282 -2.86 -20.41 38.16
C GLY A 282 -2.74 -21.45 39.28
N ARG A 283 -1.69 -21.40 40.10
CA ARG A 283 -1.51 -22.31 41.25
C ARG A 283 -2.68 -22.27 42.24
N GLY A 284 -3.35 -21.12 42.39
CA GLY A 284 -4.53 -21.00 43.24
C GLY A 284 -5.80 -21.65 42.67
N LEU A 285 -5.82 -21.97 41.37
CA LEU A 285 -6.92 -22.68 40.71
C LEU A 285 -6.72 -24.21 40.71
N GLN A 286 -5.54 -24.69 41.10
CA GLN A 286 -5.24 -26.11 41.21
C GLN A 286 -5.65 -26.63 42.59
N ASP A 287 -6.73 -27.41 42.63
CA ASP A 287 -7.10 -28.16 43.84
C ASP A 287 -6.29 -29.45 43.93
N VAL A 288 -5.52 -29.62 45.01
CA VAL A 288 -4.69 -30.82 45.21
C VAL A 288 -5.52 -31.86 45.95
N GLN A 289 -6.12 -32.77 45.20
CA GLN A 289 -6.89 -33.88 45.75
C GLN A 289 -5.97 -35.05 46.14
N ILE A 290 -6.11 -35.55 47.38
CA ILE A 290 -5.38 -36.73 47.88
C ILE A 290 -6.30 -37.94 47.82
N ASN A 291 -5.79 -39.07 47.34
CA ASN A 291 -6.55 -40.32 47.24
C ASN A 291 -6.77 -40.97 48.62
N ASP A 292 -8.00 -41.39 48.94
CA ASP A 292 -8.37 -42.08 50.18
C ASP A 292 -7.59 -43.39 50.43
N ASN A 293 -7.02 -43.98 49.38
CA ASN A 293 -6.15 -45.16 49.51
C ASN A 293 -4.89 -44.86 50.33
N PHE A 294 -4.43 -43.61 50.40
CA PHE A 294 -3.34 -43.22 51.30
C PHE A 294 -3.73 -43.41 52.77
N ALA A 295 -4.98 -43.09 53.14
CA ALA A 295 -5.49 -43.32 54.49
C ALA A 295 -5.58 -44.82 54.79
N LYS A 296 -6.18 -45.61 53.88
CA LYS A 296 -6.27 -47.08 54.00
C LYS A 296 -4.91 -47.74 54.15
N LEU A 297 -3.92 -47.29 53.36
CA LEU A 297 -2.55 -47.80 53.42
C LEU A 297 -1.91 -47.45 54.77
N SER A 298 -2.05 -46.21 55.24
CA SER A 298 -1.48 -45.78 56.51
C SER A 298 -2.06 -46.57 57.70
N GLU A 299 -3.38 -46.79 57.74
CA GLU A 299 -4.02 -47.61 58.76
C GLU A 299 -3.59 -49.08 58.69
N ALA A 300 -3.55 -49.66 57.49
CA ALA A 300 -3.11 -51.03 57.30
C ALA A 300 -1.67 -51.24 57.80
N LEU A 301 -0.77 -50.26 57.59
CA LEU A 301 0.60 -50.30 58.09
C LEU A 301 0.66 -50.19 59.62
N TYR A 302 -0.13 -49.32 60.25
CA TYR A 302 -0.21 -49.23 61.72
C TYR A 302 -0.71 -50.55 62.35
N VAL A 303 -1.74 -51.18 61.78
CA VAL A 303 -2.25 -52.47 62.26
C VAL A 303 -1.22 -53.58 62.06
N ALA A 304 -0.54 -53.59 60.90
CA ALA A 304 0.52 -54.56 60.62
C ALA A 304 1.68 -54.43 61.61
N GLU A 305 2.10 -53.20 61.95
CA GLU A 305 3.14 -52.94 62.93
C GLU A 305 2.76 -53.46 64.32
N GLN A 306 1.55 -53.16 64.80
CA GLN A 306 1.09 -53.60 66.11
C GLN A 306 1.09 -55.14 66.21
N LYS A 307 0.52 -55.82 65.21
CA LYS A 307 0.52 -57.29 65.15
C LYS A 307 1.93 -57.87 65.06
N ALA A 308 2.83 -57.24 64.32
CA ALA A 308 4.23 -57.67 64.24
C ALA A 308 4.93 -57.56 65.61
N ARG A 309 4.73 -56.46 66.35
CA ARG A 309 5.28 -56.29 67.71
C ARG A 309 4.73 -57.31 68.69
N GLU A 310 3.41 -57.56 68.68
CA GLU A 310 2.77 -58.58 69.52
C GLU A 310 3.32 -59.99 69.22
N ALA A 311 3.42 -60.35 67.93
CA ALA A 311 4.00 -61.63 67.51
C ALA A 311 5.46 -61.78 67.95
N VAL A 312 6.27 -60.71 67.84
CA VAL A 312 7.65 -60.71 68.33
C VAL A 312 7.71 -60.85 69.85
N ALA A 313 6.87 -60.13 70.60
CA ALA A 313 6.81 -60.23 72.05
C ALA A 313 6.39 -61.62 72.53
N MET A 314 5.38 -62.22 71.88
CA MET A 314 4.93 -63.59 72.16
C MET A 314 6.01 -64.62 71.83
N ARG A 315 6.68 -64.52 70.67
CA ARG A 315 7.83 -65.38 70.34
C ARG A 315 8.97 -65.21 71.33
N SER A 316 9.26 -63.99 71.78
CA SER A 316 10.29 -63.73 72.79
C SER A 316 9.91 -64.30 74.17
N ARG A 317 8.62 -64.30 74.53
CA ARG A 317 8.12 -64.93 75.77
C ARG A 317 8.23 -66.45 75.69
N PHE A 318 7.84 -67.06 74.56
CA PHE A 318 7.95 -68.50 74.36
C PHE A 318 9.41 -68.96 74.36
N ARG A 319 10.31 -68.24 73.70
CA ARG A 319 11.76 -68.55 73.68
C ARG A 319 12.45 -68.39 75.03
N ARG A 320 11.88 -67.59 75.95
CA ARG A 320 12.40 -67.41 77.32
C ARG A 320 11.91 -68.48 78.30
N ARG A 321 10.92 -69.29 77.88
CA ARG A 321 10.37 -70.40 78.63
C ARG A 321 11.07 -71.69 78.22
#